data_AF-A0AA92UYQ0-F1
#
_entry.id   AF-A0AA92UYQ0-F1
#
_cell.length_a   1.000
_cell.length_b   1.000
_cell.length_c   1.000
_cell.angle_alpha   90.00
_cell.angle_beta   90.00
_cell.angle_gamma   90.00
#
_symmetry.space_group_name_H-M   'P 1'
#
loop_
_entity.id
_entity.type
_entity.pdbx_description
1 polymer ?
#
loop_
_entity_poly.entity_id
_entity_poly.type
_entity_poly.pdbx_seq_one_letter_code
_entity_poly.pdbx_strand_id
1 'polypeptide(L)'
;MAKHLNPLEKEFLIRKFKGNSKVKLGDFCRANNVSETSFKKWLKQYEEAGIEGLARADAEIGNILPEGIDKTKEGYKREILRLRIENERLKKKYLVRQNEDGQTEYVRLKMKSSK
;
A
#
# COMPACT_ATOMS: atom_id res chain seq x y z
N MET A 1 1.02 20.89 14.98
CA MET A 1 1.87 19.71 15.28
C MET A 1 2.06 18.95 13.97
N ALA A 2 3.30 18.72 13.52
CA ALA A 2 3.54 17.97 12.30
C ALA A 2 3.12 16.51 12.52
N LYS A 3 2.25 15.97 11.65
CA LYS A 3 1.81 14.58 11.73
C LYS A 3 3.03 13.68 11.59
N HIS A 4 3.32 12.87 12.61
CA HIS A 4 4.40 11.89 12.54
C HIS A 4 3.98 10.76 11.60
N LEU A 5 4.66 10.66 10.45
CA LEU A 5 4.44 9.61 9.46
C LEU A 5 5.16 8.33 9.89
N ASN A 6 4.47 7.20 9.82
CA ASN A 6 5.06 5.89 10.06
C ASN A 6 5.90 5.41 8.85
N PRO A 7 6.70 4.33 8.97
CA PRO A 7 7.57 3.85 7.87
C PRO A 7 6.82 3.51 6.58
N LEU A 8 5.61 2.95 6.66
CA LEU A 8 4.77 2.61 5.51
C LEU A 8 4.24 3.86 4.81
N GLU A 9 3.78 4.87 5.57
CA GLU A 9 3.33 6.14 5.03
C GLU A 9 4.48 6.88 4.32
N LYS A 10 5.71 6.83 4.88
CA LYS A 10 6.91 7.38 4.23
C LYS A 10 7.25 6.63 2.93
N GLU A 11 7.26 5.29 2.95
CA GLU A 11 7.52 4.49 1.73
C GLU A 11 6.49 4.80 0.64
N PHE A 12 5.22 4.91 0.99
CA PHE A 12 4.16 5.25 0.06
C PHE A 12 4.44 6.59 -0.66
N LEU A 13 4.84 7.62 0.09
CA LEU A 13 5.19 8.91 -0.49
C LEU A 13 6.43 8.83 -1.38
N ILE A 14 7.46 8.08 -0.98
CA ILE A 14 8.66 7.84 -1.79
C ILE A 14 8.30 7.17 -3.12
N ARG A 15 7.51 6.09 -3.09
CA ARG A 15 7.08 5.39 -4.30
C ARG A 15 6.21 6.27 -5.19
N LYS A 16 5.30 7.05 -4.61
CA LYS A 16 4.45 8.00 -5.35
C LYS A 16 5.28 9.09 -6.04
N PHE A 17 6.32 9.60 -5.38
CA PHE A 17 7.25 10.57 -5.96
C PHE A 17 8.07 9.94 -7.10
N LYS A 18 8.71 8.79 -6.85
CA LYS A 18 9.52 8.07 -7.85
C LYS A 18 8.71 7.63 -9.07
N GLY A 19 7.45 7.24 -8.87
CA GLY A 19 6.53 6.85 -9.95
C GLY A 19 6.03 8.02 -10.81
N ASN A 20 6.30 9.26 -10.43
CA ASN A 20 5.86 10.45 -11.16
C ASN A 20 7.04 11.39 -11.45
N SER A 21 7.82 11.04 -12.48
CA SER A 21 9.05 11.74 -12.88
C SER A 21 8.89 13.21 -13.28
N LYS A 22 7.67 13.70 -13.47
CA LYS A 22 7.37 15.08 -13.88
C LYS A 22 7.19 16.05 -12.72
N VAL A 23 6.97 15.55 -11.50
CA VAL A 23 6.68 16.40 -10.34
C VAL A 23 7.99 16.86 -9.70
N LYS A 24 8.16 18.17 -9.53
CA LYS A 24 9.31 18.71 -8.81
C LYS A 24 9.22 18.39 -7.32
N LEU A 25 10.36 18.18 -6.69
CA LEU A 25 10.46 17.83 -5.28
C LEU A 25 9.71 18.80 -4.36
N GLY A 26 9.89 20.11 -4.57
CA GLY A 26 9.25 21.14 -3.73
C GLY A 26 7.73 21.14 -3.86
N ASP A 27 7.20 21.01 -5.07
CA ASP A 27 5.75 20.91 -5.32
C ASP A 27 5.16 19.67 -4.68
N PHE A 28 5.86 18.53 -4.79
CA PHE A 28 5.45 17.28 -4.14
C PHE A 28 5.44 17.41 -2.61
N CYS A 29 6.51 17.97 -2.03
CA CYS A 29 6.64 18.13 -0.58
C CYS A 29 5.55 19.06 -0.03
N ARG A 30 5.28 20.18 -0.72
CA ARG A 30 4.20 21.12 -0.37
C ARG A 30 2.83 20.45 -0.44
N ALA A 31 2.54 19.69 -1.49
CA ALA A 31 1.26 19.00 -1.65
C ALA A 31 1.00 17.92 -0.58
N ASN A 32 2.05 17.35 0.01
CA ASN A 32 1.93 16.30 1.03
C ASN A 32 2.26 16.81 2.46
N ASN A 33 2.43 18.11 2.66
CA ASN A 33 2.80 18.72 3.95
C ASN A 33 4.05 18.12 4.60
N VAL A 34 5.07 17.82 3.79
CA VAL A 34 6.38 17.32 4.23
C VAL A 34 7.45 18.36 3.91
N SER A 35 8.46 18.50 4.76
CA SER A 35 9.62 19.34 4.44
C SER A 35 10.55 18.64 3.45
N GLU A 36 11.08 19.40 2.49
CA GLU A 36 12.02 18.86 1.50
C GLU A 36 13.25 18.23 2.15
N THR A 37 13.73 18.79 3.25
CA THR A 37 14.87 18.27 4.02
C THR A 37 14.59 16.88 4.59
N SER A 38 13.44 16.70 5.23
CA SER A 38 13.02 15.39 5.76
C SER A 38 12.82 14.38 4.64
N PHE A 39 12.18 14.80 3.54
CA PHE A 39 11.91 13.91 2.42
C PHE A 39 13.19 13.45 1.71
N LYS A 40 14.18 14.35 1.50
CA LYS A 40 15.51 13.99 0.98
C LYS A 40 16.22 12.98 1.89
N LYS A 41 16.13 13.16 3.21
CA LYS A 41 16.67 12.20 4.18
C LYS A 41 16.01 10.83 4.03
N TRP A 42 14.67 10.77 3.94
CA TRP A 42 13.95 9.51 3.75
C TRP A 42 14.30 8.83 2.44
N LEU A 43 14.45 9.58 1.34
CA LEU A 43 14.89 9.01 0.06
C LEU A 43 16.24 8.31 0.20
N LYS A 44 17.22 8.95 0.84
CA LYS A 44 18.54 8.34 1.08
C LYS A 44 18.44 7.08 1.94
N GLN A 45 17.74 7.17 3.06
CA GLN A 45 17.54 6.02 3.97
C GLN A 45 16.86 4.83 3.28
N TYR A 46 15.89 5.11 2.40
CA TYR A 46 15.18 4.09 1.67
C TYR A 46 16.01 3.43 0.57
N GLU A 47 16.89 4.18 -0.11
CA GLU A 47 17.83 3.58 -1.07
C GLU A 47 18.85 2.66 -0.38
N GLU A 48 19.28 3.02 0.84
CA GLU A 48 20.30 2.26 1.58
C GLU A 48 19.74 1.01 2.26
N ALA A 49 18.59 1.11 2.91
CA ALA A 49 18.05 0.06 3.79
C ALA A 49 16.56 -0.23 3.55
N GLY A 50 15.98 0.23 2.44
CA GLY A 50 14.56 0.01 2.15
C GLY A 50 13.63 0.60 3.22
N ILE A 51 12.50 -0.07 3.48
CA ILE A 51 11.55 0.37 4.50
C ILE A 51 12.14 0.36 5.91
N GLU A 52 13.10 -0.53 6.18
CA GLU A 52 13.77 -0.63 7.48
C GLU A 52 14.53 0.67 7.82
N GLY A 53 15.17 1.30 6.82
CA GLY A 53 15.82 2.60 6.98
C GLY A 53 14.87 3.76 7.34
N LEU A 54 13.56 3.60 7.13
CA LEU A 54 12.53 4.60 7.43
C LEU A 54 11.97 4.49 8.85
N ALA A 55 12.28 3.39 9.56
CA ALA A 55 11.99 3.21 10.97
C ALA A 55 12.68 4.28 11.80
N ARG A 56 12.10 4.61 12.96
CA ARG A 56 12.88 5.36 13.97
C ARG A 56 13.78 4.36 14.70
N ALA A 57 14.92 4.83 15.19
CA ALA A 57 15.83 3.99 15.97
C ALA A 57 15.19 3.40 17.25
N ASP A 58 14.13 4.04 17.75
CA ASP A 58 13.35 3.62 18.93
C ASP A 58 12.00 2.97 18.58
N ALA A 59 11.71 2.75 17.29
CA ALA A 59 10.46 2.13 16.85
C ALA A 59 10.75 0.91 15.97
N GLU A 60 10.54 -0.27 16.54
CA GLU A 60 10.42 -1.51 15.77
C GLU A 60 9.35 -1.32 14.69
N ILE A 61 9.68 -1.70 13.45
CA ILE A 61 8.63 -1.85 12.44
C ILE A 61 7.81 -3.05 12.90
N GLY A 62 6.62 -2.77 13.48
CA GLY A 62 5.67 -3.83 13.80
C GLY A 62 5.42 -4.73 12.59
N ASN A 63 5.04 -6.00 12.82
CA ASN A 63 4.81 -6.96 11.74
C ASN A 63 3.97 -6.32 10.61
N ILE A 64 4.61 -6.08 9.46
CA ILE A 64 3.98 -5.44 8.28
C ILE A 64 2.89 -6.35 7.71
N LEU A 65 3.08 -7.65 7.89
CA LEU A 65 2.18 -8.67 7.41
C LEU A 65 1.05 -8.90 8.42
N PRO A 66 -0.21 -8.97 7.96
CA PRO A 66 -1.33 -9.44 8.75
C PRO A 66 -1.05 -10.75 9.50
N GLU A 67 -1.72 -10.93 10.63
CA GLU A 67 -1.71 -12.19 11.35
C GLU A 67 -2.17 -13.35 10.46
N GLY A 68 -1.51 -14.49 10.60
CA GLY A 68 -1.82 -15.69 9.81
C GLY A 68 -1.16 -15.78 8.44
N ILE A 69 -0.34 -14.79 8.03
CA ILE A 69 0.46 -14.91 6.81
C ILE A 69 1.66 -15.83 7.05
N ASP A 70 1.74 -16.87 6.22
CA ASP A 70 2.92 -17.72 6.10
C ASP A 70 4.08 -16.93 5.48
N LYS A 71 5.15 -16.74 6.27
CA LYS A 71 6.36 -15.98 5.90
C LYS A 71 7.33 -16.76 5.00
N THR A 72 6.98 -17.99 4.58
CA THR A 72 7.78 -18.74 3.60
C THR A 72 7.63 -18.16 2.19
N LYS A 73 8.60 -18.46 1.31
CA LYS A 73 8.55 -18.03 -0.09
C LYS A 73 7.31 -18.58 -0.81
N GLU A 74 6.88 -19.80 -0.50
CA GLU A 74 5.64 -20.37 -1.03
C GLU A 74 4.40 -19.69 -0.46
N GLY A 75 4.38 -19.38 0.84
CA GLY A 75 3.33 -18.58 1.47
C GLY A 75 3.11 -17.25 0.75
N TYR A 76 4.18 -16.50 0.50
CA TYR A 76 4.10 -15.25 -0.25
C TYR A 76 3.61 -15.42 -1.68
N LYS A 77 4.06 -16.45 -2.40
CA LYS A 77 3.59 -16.72 -3.78
C LYS A 77 2.08 -17.00 -3.81
N ARG A 78 1.58 -17.80 -2.85
CA ARG A 78 0.15 -18.11 -2.71
C ARG A 78 -0.65 -16.84 -2.43
N GLU A 79 -0.17 -16.01 -1.51
CA GLU A 79 -0.86 -14.77 -1.13
C GLU A 79 -0.85 -13.74 -2.28
N ILE A 80 0.25 -13.60 -3.03
CA ILE A 80 0.31 -12.76 -4.24
C ILE A 80 -0.72 -13.21 -5.28
N LEU A 81 -0.85 -14.53 -5.50
CA LEU A 81 -1.82 -15.06 -6.45
C LEU A 81 -3.26 -14.77 -5.99
N ARG A 82 -3.57 -15.02 -4.72
CA ARG A 82 -4.86 -14.69 -4.10
C ARG A 82 -5.20 -13.22 -4.26
N LEU A 83 -4.27 -12.32 -3.91
CA LEU A 83 -4.45 -10.88 -4.02
C LEU A 83 -4.63 -10.43 -5.48
N ARG A 84 -3.95 -11.04 -6.45
CA ARG A 84 -4.15 -10.72 -7.88
C ARG A 84 -5.57 -11.05 -8.35
N ILE A 85 -6.11 -12.20 -7.95
CA ILE A 85 -7.48 -12.60 -8.30
C ILE A 85 -8.48 -11.61 -7.68
N GLU A 86 -8.30 -11.28 -6.40
CA GLU A 86 -9.19 -10.37 -5.70
C GLU A 86 -9.12 -8.95 -6.28
N ASN A 87 -7.92 -8.48 -6.63
CA ASN A 87 -7.74 -7.17 -7.25
C ASN A 87 -8.47 -7.08 -8.61
N GLU A 88 -8.40 -8.14 -9.43
CA GLU A 88 -9.16 -8.22 -10.68
C GLU A 88 -10.68 -8.24 -10.46
N ARG A 89 -11.16 -8.90 -9.42
CA ARG A 89 -12.58 -8.89 -9.03
C ARG A 89 -13.03 -7.48 -8.62
N LEU A 90 -12.26 -6.80 -7.79
CA LEU A 90 -12.54 -5.43 -7.35
C LEU A 90 -12.59 -4.45 -8.53
N LYS A 91 -11.63 -4.53 -9.46
CA LYS A 91 -11.65 -3.73 -10.70
C LYS A 91 -12.92 -3.92 -11.51
N LYS A 92 -13.45 -5.14 -11.54
CA LYS A 92 -14.68 -5.50 -12.27
C LYS A 92 -15.97 -5.30 -11.44
N LYS A 93 -15.87 -4.74 -10.23
CA LYS A 93 -16.98 -4.46 -9.31
C LYS A 93 -17.81 -5.71 -8.98
N TYR A 94 -17.13 -6.81 -8.66
CA TYR A 94 -17.80 -7.97 -8.08
C TYR A 94 -18.19 -7.69 -6.63
N LEU A 95 -19.42 -8.06 -6.27
CA LEU A 95 -19.92 -8.11 -4.90
C LEU A 95 -19.69 -9.51 -4.35
N VAL A 96 -19.26 -9.59 -3.10
CA VAL A 96 -19.19 -10.84 -2.34
C VAL A 96 -20.48 -10.98 -1.52
N ARG A 97 -21.20 -12.10 -1.68
CA ARG A 97 -22.35 -12.46 -0.84
C ARG A 97 -22.23 -13.91 -0.37
N GLN A 98 -22.91 -14.27 0.72
CA GLN A 98 -23.11 -15.68 1.06
C GLN A 98 -24.42 -16.16 0.45
N ASN A 99 -24.38 -17.34 -0.18
CA ASN A 99 -25.57 -18.03 -0.65
C ASN A 99 -26.29 -18.72 0.52
N GLU A 100 -27.48 -19.27 0.26
CA GLU A 100 -28.30 -19.97 1.26
C GLU A 100 -27.54 -21.14 1.92
N ASP A 101 -26.59 -21.76 1.21
CA ASP A 101 -25.68 -22.81 1.71
C ASP A 101 -24.45 -22.28 2.49
N GLY A 102 -24.37 -20.97 2.76
CA GLY A 102 -23.23 -20.34 3.44
C GLY A 102 -21.95 -20.22 2.57
N GLN A 103 -22.02 -20.62 1.30
CA GLN A 103 -20.90 -20.51 0.36
C GLN A 103 -20.71 -19.07 -0.13
N THR A 104 -19.46 -18.65 -0.22
CA THR A 104 -19.10 -17.33 -0.76
C THR A 104 -19.30 -17.28 -2.27
N GLU A 105 -20.23 -16.45 -2.73
CA GLU A 105 -20.52 -16.20 -4.14
C GLU A 105 -20.05 -14.81 -4.57
N TYR A 106 -19.47 -14.73 -5.77
CA TYR A 106 -18.96 -13.50 -6.36
C TYR A 106 -19.85 -13.08 -7.53
N VAL A 107 -20.66 -12.04 -7.34
CA VAL A 107 -21.64 -11.57 -8.33
C VAL A 107 -21.19 -10.25 -8.94
N ARG A 108 -21.04 -10.19 -10.28
CA ARG A 108 -20.68 -8.95 -10.97
C ARG A 108 -21.84 -7.95 -10.90
N LEU A 109 -21.59 -6.75 -10.36
CA LEU A 109 -22.58 -5.68 -10.40
C LEU A 109 -22.72 -5.18 -11.85
N LYS A 110 -23.91 -5.27 -12.44
CA LYS A 110 -24.22 -4.56 -13.70
C LYS A 110 -24.20 -3.06 -13.43
N MET A 111 -23.66 -2.28 -14.36
CA MET A 111 -23.82 -0.82 -14.31
C MET A 111 -25.31 -0.49 -14.31
N LYS A 112 -25.78 0.32 -13.36
CA LYS A 112 -27.12 0.93 -13.45
C LYS A 112 -27.15 1.69 -14.78
N SER A 113 -28.05 1.33 -15.69
CA SER A 113 -28.40 2.24 -16.77
C SER A 113 -29.05 3.46 -16.13
N SER A 114 -28.44 4.63 -16.27
CA SER A 114 -29.15 5.88 -16.00
C SER A 114 -30.31 5.91 -17.02
N LYS A 115 -31.54 5.76 -16.53
CA LYS A 115 -32.72 6.22 -17.26
C LYS A 115 -32.76 7.74 -17.18
#